data_AF-A0A3G8YKJ7-F1
#
_entry.id   AF-A0A3G8YKJ7-F1
#
_cell.length_a   1.000
_cell.length_b   1.000
_cell.length_c   1.000
_cell.angle_alpha   90.00
_cell.angle_beta   90.00
_cell.angle_gamma   90.00
#
_symmetry.space_group_name_H-M   'P 1'
#
loop_
_entity.id
_entity.type
_entity.pdbx_description
1 polymer ?
#
loop_
_entity_poly.entity_id
_entity_poly.type
_entity_poly.pdbx_seq_one_letter_code
_entity_poly.pdbx_strand_id
1 'polypeptide(L)' 'MHQKFISPASFSRALCHLVALGTLSASEAVKYRSGVVPHDFQLLLPHGAVMRHSPGGYVIQGGNPGAFQADLAWALA' A
#
# COMPACT_ATOMS: atom_id res chain seq x y z
N MET A 1 4.14 15.78 -6.96
CA MET A 1 4.19 14.41 -6.41
C MET A 1 3.35 14.39 -5.14
N HIS A 2 2.33 13.54 -5.06
CA HIS A 2 1.40 13.47 -3.92
C HIS A 2 1.77 12.30 -3.01
N GLN A 3 1.68 12.49 -1.69
CA GLN A 3 1.91 11.43 -0.71
C GLN A 3 1.04 11.57 0.53
N LYS A 4 0.68 10.46 1.16
CA LYS A 4 -0.06 10.42 2.43
C LYS A 4 0.33 9.22 3.27
N PHE A 5 0.61 9.47 4.55
CA PHE A 5 0.80 8.41 5.54
C PHE A 5 -0.52 7.71 5.84
N ILE A 6 -0.47 6.38 5.96
CA ILE A 6 -1.61 5.54 6.31
C ILE A 6 -1.33 4.78 7.60
N SER A 7 -2.40 4.44 8.33
CA SER A 7 -2.27 3.65 9.56
C SER A 7 -1.88 2.19 9.25
N PRO A 8 -1.27 1.47 10.21
CA PRO A 8 -1.01 0.03 10.06
C PRO A 8 -2.27 -0.80 9.75
N ALA A 9 -3.44 -0.38 10.24
CA ALA A 9 -4.72 -1.02 9.92
C ALA A 9 -5.10 -0.86 8.44
N SER A 10 -4.95 0.36 7.90
CA SER A 10 -5.19 0.64 6.48
C SER A 10 -4.19 -0.10 5.59
N PHE A 11 -2.93 -0.15 6.00
CA PHE A 11 -1.90 -0.96 5.34
C PHE A 11 -2.27 -2.44 5.31
N SER A 12 -2.63 -3.02 6.47
CA SER A 12 -3.06 -4.42 6.56
C SER A 12 -4.25 -4.73 5.65
N ARG A 13 -5.22 -3.80 5.58
CA ARG A 13 -6.39 -3.92 4.70
C ARG A 13 -6.01 -3.84 3.21
N ALA A 14 -5.18 -2.88 2.82
CA ALA A 14 -4.66 -2.79 1.46
C ALA A 14 -3.97 -4.10 1.04
N LEU A 15 -3.16 -4.71 1.91
CA LEU A 15 -2.56 -6.04 1.65
C LEU A 15 -3.62 -7.14 1.44
N CYS A 16 -4.72 -7.15 2.21
CA CYS A 16 -5.84 -8.10 2.00
C CYS A 16 -6.41 -7.94 0.59
N HIS A 17 -6.66 -6.71 0.17
CA HIS A 17 -7.25 -6.45 -1.14
C HIS A 17 -6.28 -6.80 -2.28
N LEU A 18 -4.98 -6.51 -2.15
CA LEU A 18 -3.99 -6.92 -3.15
C LEU A 18 -3.90 -8.45 -3.29
N VAL A 19 -4.07 -9.19 -2.20
CA VAL A 19 -4.16 -10.66 -2.25
C VAL A 19 -5.42 -11.11 -2.99
N ALA A 20 -6.57 -10.49 -2.70
CA ALA A 20 -7.83 -10.80 -3.39
C ALA A 20 -7.78 -10.48 -4.90
N LEU A 21 -7.02 -9.46 -5.30
CA LEU A 21 -6.78 -9.10 -6.70
C LEU A 21 -5.72 -9.98 -7.38
N GLY A 22 -5.01 -10.83 -6.62
CA GLY A 22 -3.93 -11.68 -7.14
C GLY A 22 -2.64 -10.92 -7.45
N THR A 23 -2.51 -9.66 -7.06
CA THR A 23 -1.33 -8.81 -7.28
C THR A 23 -0.27 -8.96 -6.18
N LEU A 24 -0.62 -9.65 -5.09
CA LEU A 24 0.27 -9.96 -3.97
C LEU A 24 -0.02 -11.38 -3.47
N SER A 25 1.01 -12.18 -3.15
CA SER A 25 0.76 -13.50 -2.58
C SER A 25 0.31 -13.41 -1.11
N ALA A 26 -0.53 -14.35 -0.68
CA ALA A 26 -0.97 -14.43 0.71
C ALA A 26 0.21 -14.57 1.69
N SER A 27 1.24 -15.33 1.32
CA SER A 27 2.44 -15.53 2.13
C SER A 27 3.23 -14.24 2.32
N GLU A 28 3.35 -13.40 1.29
CA GLU A 28 4.00 -12.09 1.39
C GLU A 28 3.18 -11.13 2.24
N ALA A 29 1.86 -11.07 2.05
CA ALA A 29 0.97 -10.25 2.86
C ALA A 29 1.08 -10.58 4.37
N VAL A 30 1.21 -11.86 4.72
CA VAL A 30 1.43 -12.29 6.12
C VAL A 30 2.78 -11.77 6.64
N LYS A 31 3.87 -11.92 5.88
CA LYS A 31 5.20 -11.42 6.28
C LYS A 31 5.18 -9.91 6.55
N TYR A 32 4.54 -9.15 5.67
CA TYR A 32 4.46 -7.69 5.81
C TYR A 32 3.61 -7.28 7.02
N ARG A 33 2.53 -7.99 7.34
CA ARG A 33 1.74 -7.76 8.56
C ARG A 33 2.50 -8.07 9.84
N SER A 34 3.40 -9.04 9.80
CA SER A 34 4.28 -9.37 10.92
C SER A 34 5.47 -8.40 11.08
N GLY A 35 5.50 -7.31 10.31
CA GLY A 35 6.55 -6.29 10.40
C GLY A 35 7.82 -6.62 9.61
N VAL A 36 7.84 -7.73 8.86
CA VAL A 36 8.96 -8.09 7.98
C VAL A 36 8.81 -7.36 6.65
N VAL A 37 8.90 -6.04 6.70
CA VAL A 37 8.74 -5.16 5.53
C VAL A 37 10.14 -4.77 5.01
N PRO A 38 10.50 -5.11 3.76
CA PRO A 38 11.78 -4.74 3.17
C PRO A 38 12.04 -3.23 3.19
N HIS A 39 13.30 -2.82 3.28
CA HIS A 39 13.69 -1.40 3.28
C HIS A 39 13.31 -0.69 1.96
N ASP A 40 13.30 -1.43 0.86
CA ASP A 40 12.93 -1.00 -0.49
C ASP A 40 11.49 -1.36 -0.86
N PHE A 41 10.65 -1.68 0.13
CA PHE A 41 9.26 -2.09 -0.09
C PHE A 41 8.47 -1.08 -0.92
N GLN A 42 7.95 -1.56 -2.04
CA GLN A 42 7.07 -0.82 -2.94
C GLN A 42 6.06 -1.80 -3.56
N LEU A 43 4.77 -1.48 -3.47
CA LEU A 43 3.70 -2.21 -4.15
C LEU A 43 2.89 -1.25 -5.03
N LEU A 44 2.67 -1.65 -6.27
CA LEU A 44 1.79 -0.93 -7.17
C LEU A 44 0.34 -1.12 -6.73
N LEU A 45 -0.39 -0.03 -6.58
CA LEU A 45 -1.81 -0.02 -6.28
C LEU A 45 -2.64 -0.02 -7.57
N PRO A 46 -3.91 -0.46 -7.51
CA PRO A 46 -4.71 -0.72 -8.71
C PRO A 46 -4.83 0.46 -9.69
N HIS A 47 -4.83 1.70 -9.21
CA HIS A 47 -5.01 2.88 -10.05
C HIS A 47 -3.66 3.53 -10.47
N GLY A 48 -2.53 2.97 -10.04
CA GLY A 48 -1.19 3.38 -10.46
C GLY A 48 -0.41 4.21 -9.43
N ALA A 49 -0.94 4.44 -8.23
CA ALA A 49 -0.13 4.90 -7.10
C ALA A 49 0.74 3.75 -6.56
N VAL A 50 1.69 4.09 -5.69
CA VAL A 50 2.60 3.13 -5.07
C VAL A 50 2.47 3.22 -3.56
N MET A 51 2.32 2.07 -2.92
CA MET A 51 2.40 1.92 -1.47
C MET A 51 3.84 1.58 -1.06
N ARG A 52 4.40 2.32 -0.10
CA ARG A 52 5.80 2.24 0.32
C ARG A 52 5.93 2.23 1.83
N HIS A 53 7.09 1.77 2.31
CA HIS A 53 7.49 1.88 3.71
C HIS A 53 8.59 2.95 3.83
N SER A 54 8.45 3.82 4.83
CA SER A 54 9.37 4.92 5.13
C SER A 54 9.71 4.90 6.62
N PRO A 55 10.75 5.62 7.09
CA PRO A 55 11.06 5.71 8.51
C PRO A 55 9.90 6.22 9.39
N GLY A 56 8.97 7.00 8.80
CA GLY A 56 7.77 7.51 9.48
C GLY A 56 6.55 6.58 9.40
N GLY A 57 6.67 5.41 8.76
CA GLY A 57 5.59 4.43 8.56
C GLY A 57 5.21 4.22 7.09
N TYR A 58 3.98 3.75 6.87
CA TYR A 58 3.46 3.38 5.55
C TYR A 58 2.90 4.60 4.80
N VAL A 59 3.21 4.69 3.52
CA VAL A 59 2.84 5.83 2.68
C VAL A 59 2.25 5.35 1.36
N ILE A 60 1.19 6.01 0.89
CA ILE A 60 0.75 5.94 -0.50
C ILE A 60 1.30 7.16 -1.23
N GLN A 61 1.92 6.94 -2.39
CA GLN A 61 2.58 7.97 -3.19
C GLN A 61 2.16 7.86 -4.65
N GLY A 62 1.82 8.97 -5.30
CA GLY A 62 1.39 8.99 -6.69
C GLY A 62 1.83 10.24 -7.45
N GLY A 63 2.15 10.06 -8.74
CA GLY A 63 2.47 11.16 -9.66
C GLY A 63 1.23 11.85 -10.22
N ASN A 64 0.16 11.09 -10.46
CA ASN A 64 -1.12 11.58 -10.98
C ASN A 64 -2.11 11.80 -9.81
N PRO A 65 -2.70 13.01 -9.65
CA PRO A 65 -3.63 13.31 -8.57
C PRO A 65 -4.89 12.43 -8.56
N GLY A 66 -5.43 12.08 -9.73
CA GLY A 66 -6.64 11.27 -9.86
C GLY A 66 -6.40 9.82 -9.43
N ALA A 67 -5.34 9.21 -9.94
CA ALA A 67 -4.92 7.86 -9.54
C ALA A 67 -4.62 7.79 -8.02
N PHE A 68 -3.90 8.79 -7.51
CA PHE A 68 -3.57 8.88 -6.09
C PHE A 68 -4.81 8.91 -5.20
N GLN A 69 -5.81 9.73 -5.53
CA GLN A 69 -7.04 9.81 -4.73
C GLN A 69 -7.88 8.53 -4.81
N ALA A 70 -7.95 7.90 -5.99
CA ALA A 70 -8.64 6.63 -6.16
C ALA A 70 -8.00 5.52 -5.31
N ASP A 71 -6.67 5.40 -5.34
CA ASP A 71 -5.93 4.43 -4.54
C ASP A 71 -5.96 4.74 -3.04
N LEU A 72 -5.94 6.01 -2.65
CA LEU A 72 -6.09 6.41 -1.25
C LEU A 72 -7.49 6.05 -0.72
N ALA A 73 -8.55 6.37 -1.47
CA ALA A 73 -9.91 6.00 -1.09
C ALA A 73 -10.08 4.48 -1.02
N TRP A 74 -9.53 3.76 -2.01
CA TRP A 74 -9.56 2.30 -2.06
C TRP A 74 -8.84 1.64 -0.87
N ALA A 75 -7.68 2.16 -0.46
CA ALA A 75 -6.92 1.62 0.66
C ALA A 75 -7.55 1.94 2.04
N LEU A 76 -8.43 2.94 2.10
CA LEU A 76 -9.09 3.40 3.33
C LEU A 76 -10.52 2.85 3.49
N ALA A 77 -11.18 2.44 2.40
CA ALA A 77 -12.48 1.76 2.41
C ALA A 77 -12.40 0.43 3.17
#